data_AF-F2N7S6-F1
#
_entry.id   AF-F2N7S6-F1
#
_cell.length_a   1.000
_cell.length_b   1.000
_cell.length_c   1.000
_cell.angle_alpha   90.00
_cell.angle_beta   90.00
_cell.angle_gamma   90.00
#
_symmetry.space_group_name_H-M   'P 1'
#
loop_
_entity.id
_entity.type
_entity.pdbx_description
1 polymer ?
#
loop_
_entity_poly.entity_id
_entity_poly.type
_entity_poly.pdbx_seq_one_letter_code
_entity_poly.pdbx_strand_id
1 'polypeptide(L)'
;MAYAVTGAERRLEGALIAAAVVLQLALAPQISIAGGRINFMLILAAVTALDGNERGAVLTGFACGLLYDLSAPVPIGLMALMLTLASFALARVSPPGSSVPSLASIRSVVMFSFAVSILYALLLMLMGRESDPFVALVEHGLTSAILTALIAVPFLFVKGSGNAKRAGARRLRSVRLKERR
;
A
#
# COMPACT_ATOMS: atom_id res chain seq x y z
N MET A 1 -20.61 11.06 11.82
CA MET A 1 -19.85 12.12 12.51
C MET A 1 -18.52 12.28 11.80
N ALA A 2 -18.39 13.31 10.95
CA ALA A 2 -17.23 13.50 10.07
C ALA A 2 -16.01 13.96 10.90
N TYR A 3 -15.00 13.10 10.99
CA TYR A 3 -13.75 13.39 11.66
C TYR A 3 -13.02 14.53 10.91
N ALA A 4 -12.80 15.66 11.59
CA ALA A 4 -11.93 16.70 11.08
C ALA A 4 -10.49 16.19 11.08
N VAL A 5 -10.04 15.70 9.91
CA VAL A 5 -8.64 15.35 9.66
C VAL A 5 -7.80 16.61 9.89
N THR A 6 -6.84 16.53 10.80
CA THR A 6 -6.01 17.69 11.16
C THR A 6 -5.09 18.06 9.99
N GLY A 7 -4.73 19.34 9.84
CA GLY A 7 -3.91 19.81 8.70
C GLY A 7 -2.56 19.09 8.55
N ALA A 8 -2.03 18.53 9.65
CA ALA A 8 -0.79 17.78 9.66
C ALA A 8 -0.96 16.26 9.44
N GLU A 9 -2.19 15.72 9.43
CA GLU A 9 -2.50 14.36 8.92
C GLU A 9 -2.48 14.39 7.38
N ARG A 10 -3.18 15.36 6.77
CA ARG A 10 -3.18 15.59 5.31
C ARG A 10 -1.78 15.82 4.74
N ARG A 11 -0.90 16.51 5.46
CA ARG A 11 0.49 16.76 5.04
C ARG A 11 1.35 15.50 5.03
N LEU A 12 1.23 14.63 6.03
CA LEU A 12 2.00 13.38 6.07
C LEU A 12 1.52 12.40 5.00
N GLU A 13 0.20 12.24 4.86
CA GLU A 13 -0.38 11.43 3.79
C GLU A 13 0.01 11.95 2.41
N GLY A 14 -0.09 13.25 2.18
CA GLY A 14 0.38 13.89 0.95
C GLY A 14 1.87 13.64 0.67
N ALA A 15 2.72 13.70 1.70
CA ALA A 15 4.15 13.40 1.56
C ALA A 15 4.42 11.93 1.24
N LEU A 16 3.70 10.99 1.86
CA LEU A 16 3.80 9.55 1.56
C LEU A 16 3.34 9.25 0.13
N ILE A 17 2.24 9.86 -0.31
CA ILE A 17 1.73 9.73 -1.68
C ILE A 17 2.77 10.28 -2.66
N ALA A 18 3.27 11.50 -2.43
CA ALA A 18 4.27 12.11 -3.29
C ALA A 18 5.56 11.28 -3.34
N ALA A 19 6.06 10.80 -2.20
CA ALA A 19 7.22 9.94 -2.13
C ALA A 19 7.00 8.63 -2.90
N ALA A 20 5.86 7.95 -2.71
CA ALA A 20 5.55 6.73 -3.44
C ALA A 20 5.45 6.96 -4.95
N VAL A 21 4.85 8.07 -5.40
CA VAL A 21 4.77 8.44 -6.83
C VAL A 21 6.15 8.72 -7.40
N VAL A 22 6.98 9.50 -6.70
CA VAL A 22 8.36 9.77 -7.14
C VAL A 22 9.17 8.49 -7.19
N LEU A 23 9.09 7.63 -6.18
CA LEU A 23 9.79 6.34 -6.16
C LEU A 23 9.29 5.39 -7.27
N GLN A 24 7.99 5.38 -7.55
CA GLN A 24 7.41 4.58 -8.64
C GLN A 24 7.86 5.07 -10.02
N LEU A 25 7.99 6.38 -10.23
CA LEU A 25 8.37 6.93 -11.54
C LEU A 25 9.89 6.93 -11.74
N ALA A 26 10.66 7.15 -10.68
CA ALA A 26 12.12 7.29 -10.75
C ALA A 26 12.86 5.96 -10.52
N LEU A 27 12.49 5.19 -9.50
CA LEU A 27 13.24 4.01 -9.08
C LEU A 27 12.65 2.69 -9.57
N ALA A 28 11.32 2.53 -9.58
CA ALA A 28 10.70 1.27 -9.99
C ALA A 28 11.04 0.82 -11.43
N PRO A 29 11.21 1.72 -12.43
CA PRO A 29 11.62 1.32 -13.78
C PRO A 29 13.11 1.02 -13.87
N GLN A 30 13.93 1.63 -13.01
CA GLN A 30 15.40 1.57 -13.06
C GLN A 30 15.98 0.43 -12.22
N ILE A 31 15.29 0.01 -11.17
CA ILE A 31 15.74 -1.02 -10.24
C ILE A 31 14.94 -2.31 -10.48
N SER A 32 15.58 -3.24 -11.17
CA SER A 32 15.16 -4.64 -11.25
C SER A 32 16.21 -5.50 -10.57
N ILE A 33 15.84 -6.23 -9.52
CA ILE A 33 16.74 -7.13 -8.80
C ILE A 33 16.25 -8.56 -9.10
N ALA A 34 17.10 -9.35 -9.77
CA ALA A 34 16.79 -10.73 -10.16
C ALA A 34 15.43 -10.89 -10.88
N GLY A 35 15.11 -9.95 -11.80
CA GLY A 35 13.84 -9.91 -12.52
C GLY A 35 12.68 -9.25 -11.76
N GLY A 36 12.75 -9.21 -10.43
CA GLY A 36 11.74 -8.60 -9.57
C GLY A 36 11.83 -7.07 -9.51
N ARG A 37 10.69 -6.40 -9.67
CA ARG A 37 10.56 -4.94 -9.49
C ARG A 37 9.78 -4.60 -8.24
N ILE A 38 10.15 -3.51 -7.58
CA ILE A 38 9.43 -3.00 -6.41
C ILE A 38 8.19 -2.24 -6.88
N ASN A 39 7.02 -2.57 -6.31
CA ASN A 39 5.78 -1.85 -6.60
C ASN A 39 5.43 -0.90 -5.44
N PHE A 40 5.84 0.37 -5.56
CA PHE A 40 5.57 1.38 -4.53
C PHE A 40 4.10 1.79 -4.47
N MET A 41 3.37 1.70 -5.60
CA MET A 41 1.93 1.98 -5.66
C MET A 41 1.11 0.96 -4.87
N LEU A 42 1.49 -0.31 -4.95
CA LEU A 42 0.89 -1.38 -4.14
C LEU A 42 1.12 -1.13 -2.65
N ILE A 43 2.33 -0.74 -2.25
CA ILE A 43 2.66 -0.41 -0.85
C ILE A 43 1.76 0.72 -0.35
N LEU A 44 1.63 1.79 -1.13
CA LEU A 44 0.78 2.93 -0.78
C LEU A 44 -0.67 2.49 -0.60
N ALA A 45 -1.21 1.72 -1.54
CA ALA A 45 -2.58 1.20 -1.49
C ALA A 45 -2.82 0.27 -0.29
N ALA A 46 -1.87 -0.62 0.03
CA ALA A 46 -1.97 -1.51 1.18
C ALA A 46 -2.02 -0.71 2.49
N VAL A 47 -1.14 0.26 2.64
CA VAL A 47 -1.01 1.07 3.87
C VAL A 47 -2.21 2.02 4.05
N THR A 48 -2.84 2.50 2.98
CA THR A 48 -4.11 3.27 3.05
C THR A 48 -5.32 2.37 3.31
N ALA A 49 -5.36 1.16 2.77
CA ALA A 49 -6.45 0.22 2.99
C ALA A 49 -6.59 -0.20 4.48
N LEU A 50 -5.48 -0.23 5.23
CA LEU A 50 -5.48 -0.52 6.68
C LEU A 50 -6.27 0.49 7.53
N ASP A 51 -6.62 1.67 6.99
CA ASP A 51 -7.45 2.62 7.71
C ASP A 51 -8.91 2.11 7.89
N GLY A 52 -9.29 1.04 7.18
CA GLY A 52 -10.62 0.44 7.26
C GLY A 52 -11.72 1.24 6.55
N ASN A 53 -11.35 2.26 5.77
CA ASN A 53 -12.28 3.03 4.95
C ASN A 53 -12.39 2.42 3.55
N GLU A 54 -13.40 1.58 3.34
CA GLU A 54 -13.62 0.86 2.07
C GLU A 54 -13.69 1.81 0.85
N ARG A 55 -14.44 2.92 0.94
CA ARG A 55 -14.57 3.87 -0.19
C ARG A 55 -13.24 4.55 -0.52
N GLY A 56 -12.49 4.95 0.52
CA GLY A 56 -11.16 5.52 0.36
C GLY A 56 -10.16 4.51 -0.20
N ALA A 57 -10.23 3.26 0.26
CA ALA A 57 -9.37 2.17 -0.19
C ALA A 57 -9.60 1.80 -1.66
N VAL A 58 -10.87 1.77 -2.11
CA VAL A 58 -11.23 1.57 -3.52
C VAL A 58 -10.66 2.67 -4.39
N LEU A 59 -10.88 3.94 -4.03
CA LEU A 59 -10.42 5.07 -4.84
C LEU A 59 -8.88 5.15 -4.88
N THR A 60 -8.23 4.96 -3.73
CA THR A 60 -6.77 4.96 -3.65
C THR A 60 -6.17 3.76 -4.38
N GLY A 61 -6.74 2.57 -4.24
CA GLY A 61 -6.32 1.36 -4.96
C GLY A 61 -6.42 1.53 -6.48
N PHE A 62 -7.55 2.05 -6.97
CA PHE A 62 -7.72 2.36 -8.39
C PHE A 62 -6.68 3.36 -8.90
N ALA A 63 -6.52 4.49 -8.20
CA ALA A 63 -5.57 5.53 -8.59
C ALA A 63 -4.12 5.02 -8.58
N CYS A 64 -3.72 4.27 -7.55
CA CYS A 64 -2.39 3.67 -7.45
C CYS A 64 -2.15 2.66 -8.58
N GLY A 65 -3.11 1.80 -8.88
CA GLY A 65 -2.96 0.81 -9.94
C GLY A 65 -2.97 1.42 -11.34
N LEU A 66 -3.77 2.47 -11.56
CA LEU A 66 -3.75 3.21 -12.82
C LEU A 66 -2.41 3.94 -13.02
N LEU A 67 -1.87 4.57 -11.98
CA LEU A 67 -0.53 5.19 -12.03
C LEU A 67 0.57 4.15 -12.29
N TYR A 68 0.47 2.96 -11.69
CA TYR A 68 1.38 1.86 -11.98
C TYR A 68 1.31 1.45 -13.45
N ASP A 69 0.11 1.20 -13.95
CA ASP A 69 -0.14 0.77 -15.33
C ASP A 69 0.36 1.80 -16.36
N LEU A 70 0.28 3.11 -16.04
CA LEU A 70 0.82 4.18 -16.88
C LEU A 70 2.34 4.36 -16.77
N SER A 71 2.95 3.86 -15.69
CA SER A 71 4.40 3.98 -15.44
C SER A 71 5.23 2.86 -16.06
N ALA A 72 4.59 1.77 -16.51
CA ALA A 72 5.28 0.58 -16.98
C ALA A 72 4.69 0.07 -18.31
N PRO A 73 5.47 -0.60 -19.17
CA PRO A 73 5.02 -1.10 -20.46
C PRO A 73 4.21 -2.40 -20.28
N VAL A 74 3.07 -2.31 -19.60
CA VAL A 74 2.15 -3.40 -19.25
C VAL A 74 0.71 -3.06 -19.65
N PRO A 75 -0.18 -4.06 -19.73
CA PRO A 75 -1.57 -3.82 -20.12
C PRO A 75 -2.26 -2.84 -19.17
N ILE A 76 -2.78 -1.74 -19.72
CA ILE A 76 -3.42 -0.69 -18.94
C ILE A 76 -4.71 -1.21 -18.31
N GLY A 77 -4.86 -1.04 -17.01
CA GLY A 77 -6.07 -1.37 -16.24
C GLY A 77 -5.97 -2.66 -15.44
N LEU A 78 -4.95 -3.50 -15.66
CA LEU A 78 -4.77 -4.75 -14.93
C LEU A 78 -4.43 -4.49 -13.46
N MET A 79 -3.40 -3.69 -13.19
CA MET A 79 -3.03 -3.34 -11.81
C MET A 79 -4.10 -2.47 -11.17
N ALA A 80 -4.73 -1.57 -11.93
CA ALA A 80 -5.87 -0.78 -11.45
C ALA A 80 -7.00 -1.66 -10.92
N LEU A 81 -7.43 -2.68 -11.67
CA LEU A 81 -8.47 -3.60 -11.25
C LEU A 81 -8.04 -4.39 -10.00
N MET A 82 -6.83 -4.95 -10.03
CA MET A 82 -6.31 -5.77 -8.93
C MET A 82 -6.20 -4.98 -7.62
N LEU A 83 -5.58 -3.81 -7.65
CA LEU A 83 -5.44 -2.98 -6.45
C LEU A 83 -6.77 -2.43 -5.97
N THR A 84 -7.75 -2.22 -6.85
CA THR A 84 -9.11 -1.84 -6.43
C THR A 84 -9.77 -2.94 -5.61
N LEU A 85 -9.80 -4.18 -6.15
CA LEU A 85 -10.42 -5.33 -5.48
C LEU A 85 -9.66 -5.72 -4.22
N ALA A 86 -8.34 -5.77 -4.28
CA ALA A 86 -7.50 -6.12 -3.15
C ALA A 86 -7.64 -5.08 -2.03
N SER A 87 -7.56 -3.78 -2.34
CA SER A 87 -7.68 -2.71 -1.34
C SER A 87 -9.05 -2.71 -0.68
N PHE A 88 -10.12 -2.98 -1.45
CA PHE A 88 -11.45 -3.18 -0.89
C PHE A 88 -11.49 -4.36 0.09
N ALA A 89 -10.99 -5.53 -0.34
CA ALA A 89 -10.97 -6.73 0.50
C ALA A 89 -10.16 -6.50 1.79
N LEU A 90 -9.00 -5.86 1.68
CA LEU A 90 -8.14 -5.54 2.82
C LEU A 90 -8.80 -4.54 3.77
N ALA A 91 -9.41 -3.46 3.25
CA ALA A 91 -10.11 -2.48 4.08
C ALA A 91 -11.31 -3.09 4.81
N ARG A 92 -12.02 -4.04 4.18
CA ARG A 92 -13.16 -4.71 4.79
C ARG A 92 -12.78 -5.60 5.97
N VAL A 93 -11.63 -6.29 5.88
CA VAL A 93 -11.15 -7.18 6.96
C VAL A 93 -10.31 -6.45 8.00
N SER A 94 -9.91 -5.20 7.72
CA SER A 94 -9.07 -4.40 8.60
C SER A 94 -9.90 -3.56 9.56
N PRO A 95 -9.78 -3.76 10.88
CA PRO A 95 -10.43 -2.89 11.85
C PRO A 95 -9.96 -1.43 11.70
N PRO A 96 -10.84 -0.43 11.94
CA PRO A 96 -10.45 0.97 11.94
C PRO A 96 -9.28 1.21 12.91
N GLY A 97 -8.21 1.83 12.42
CA GLY A 97 -7.00 2.08 13.22
C GLY A 97 -5.94 0.98 13.15
N SER A 98 -6.06 -0.01 12.26
CA SER A 98 -5.03 -1.03 12.04
C SER A 98 -3.76 -0.49 11.35
N SER A 99 -3.72 0.78 10.95
CA SER A 99 -2.56 1.46 10.35
C SER A 99 -1.40 1.76 11.31
N VAL A 100 -1.46 1.25 12.55
CA VAL A 100 -0.36 1.29 13.52
C VAL A 100 0.54 0.07 13.31
N PRO A 101 1.87 0.17 13.33
CA PRO A 101 2.76 -0.98 13.18
C PRO A 101 2.48 -1.99 14.30
N SER A 102 1.86 -3.10 13.90
CA SER A 102 1.59 -4.26 14.73
C SER A 102 1.91 -5.52 13.92
N LEU A 103 2.11 -6.65 14.59
CA LEU A 103 2.35 -7.92 13.90
C LEU A 103 1.20 -8.27 12.95
N ALA A 104 -0.03 -7.92 13.31
CA ALA A 104 -1.21 -8.12 12.46
C ALA A 104 -1.17 -7.26 11.19
N SER A 105 -0.80 -5.98 11.33
CA SER A 105 -0.71 -5.02 10.22
C SER A 105 0.43 -5.32 9.26
N ILE A 106 1.58 -5.76 9.79
CA ILE A 106 2.71 -6.22 8.97
C ILE A 106 2.29 -7.48 8.20
N ARG A 107 1.68 -8.45 8.88
CA ARG A 107 1.20 -9.69 8.25
C ARG A 107 0.19 -9.42 7.15
N SER A 108 -0.76 -8.52 7.35
CA SER A 108 -1.78 -8.20 6.33
C SER A 108 -1.17 -7.52 5.10
N VAL A 109 -0.21 -6.60 5.27
CA VAL A 109 0.51 -5.96 4.15
C VAL A 109 1.38 -6.94 3.39
N VAL A 110 2.06 -7.86 4.09
CA VAL A 110 2.85 -8.92 3.46
C VAL A 110 1.92 -9.83 2.64
N MET A 111 0.84 -10.34 3.23
CA MET A 111 -0.12 -11.21 2.54
C MET A 111 -0.75 -10.51 1.32
N PHE A 112 -1.11 -9.24 1.48
CA PHE A 112 -1.62 -8.41 0.39
C PHE A 112 -0.61 -8.29 -0.76
N SER A 113 0.65 -7.99 -0.45
CA SER A 113 1.69 -7.82 -1.45
C SER A 113 1.97 -9.11 -2.21
N PHE A 114 2.06 -10.23 -1.49
CA PHE A 114 2.24 -11.54 -2.11
C PHE A 114 1.06 -11.93 -2.99
N ALA A 115 -0.18 -11.77 -2.50
CA ALA A 115 -1.36 -12.13 -3.27
C ALA A 115 -1.47 -11.33 -4.57
N VAL A 116 -1.28 -10.01 -4.51
CA VAL A 116 -1.34 -9.13 -5.69
C VAL A 116 -0.19 -9.42 -6.65
N SER A 117 1.05 -9.54 -6.17
CA SER A 117 2.22 -9.80 -7.04
C SER A 117 2.15 -11.16 -7.74
N ILE A 118 1.75 -12.21 -7.03
CA ILE A 118 1.60 -13.55 -7.62
C ILE A 118 0.47 -13.56 -8.65
N LEU A 119 -0.70 -13.03 -8.29
CA LEU A 119 -1.83 -12.97 -9.22
C LEU A 119 -1.50 -12.12 -10.45
N TYR A 120 -0.72 -11.06 -10.30
CA TYR A 120 -0.30 -10.20 -11.41
C TYR A 120 0.64 -10.94 -12.36
N ALA A 121 1.61 -11.69 -11.81
CA ALA A 121 2.50 -12.53 -12.60
C ALA A 121 1.74 -13.63 -13.37
N LEU A 122 0.76 -14.28 -12.73
CA LEU A 122 -0.09 -15.28 -13.39
C LEU A 122 -0.92 -14.68 -14.53
N LEU A 123 -1.49 -13.49 -14.34
CA LEU A 123 -2.28 -12.82 -15.37
C LEU A 123 -1.40 -12.36 -16.53
N LEU A 124 -0.18 -11.86 -16.28
CA LEU A 124 0.77 -11.53 -17.33
C LEU A 124 1.21 -12.76 -18.14
N MET A 125 1.41 -13.89 -17.47
CA MET A 125 1.67 -15.18 -18.13
C MET A 125 0.49 -15.59 -19.02
N LEU A 126 -0.75 -15.50 -18.53
CA LEU A 126 -1.95 -15.83 -19.31
C LEU A 126 -2.13 -14.93 -20.53
N MET A 127 -1.70 -13.68 -20.44
CA MET A 127 -1.69 -12.73 -21.56
C MET A 127 -0.54 -12.98 -22.55
N GLY A 128 0.24 -14.05 -22.38
CA GLY A 128 1.31 -14.45 -23.29
C GLY A 128 2.53 -13.53 -23.26
N ARG A 129 2.70 -12.74 -22.19
CA ARG A 129 3.81 -11.78 -22.07
C ARG A 129 5.13 -12.43 -21.67
N GLU A 130 5.06 -13.61 -21.04
CA GLU A 130 6.20 -14.40 -20.59
C GLU A 130 6.14 -15.78 -21.24
N SER A 131 7.24 -16.22 -21.86
CA SER A 131 7.35 -17.52 -22.53
C SER A 131 7.66 -18.67 -21.56
N ASP A 132 8.21 -18.36 -20.38
CA ASP A 132 8.57 -19.35 -19.36
C ASP A 132 7.80 -19.11 -18.04
N PRO A 133 6.94 -20.05 -17.60
CA PRO A 133 6.19 -19.92 -16.35
C PRO A 133 7.08 -19.86 -15.10
N PHE A 134 8.26 -20.48 -15.11
CA PHE A 134 9.18 -20.45 -13.96
C PHE A 134 9.77 -19.06 -13.78
N VAL A 135 10.18 -18.42 -14.87
CA VAL A 135 10.71 -17.05 -14.87
C VAL A 135 9.62 -16.05 -14.49
N ALA A 136 8.39 -16.22 -15.00
CA ALA A 136 7.27 -15.36 -14.65
C ALA A 136 6.92 -15.42 -13.14
N LEU A 137 6.85 -16.63 -12.58
CA LEU A 137 6.37 -16.81 -11.22
C LEU A 137 7.47 -16.61 -10.17
N VAL A 138 8.68 -17.14 -10.41
CA VAL A 138 9.79 -17.12 -9.45
C VAL A 138 10.59 -15.83 -9.58
N GLU A 139 11.05 -15.47 -10.78
CA GLU A 139 11.91 -14.29 -10.95
C GLU A 139 11.09 -13.00 -10.86
N HIS A 140 9.94 -12.92 -11.53
CA HIS A 140 9.13 -11.70 -11.51
C HIS A 140 8.15 -11.66 -10.34
N GLY A 141 7.32 -12.69 -10.16
CA GLY A 141 6.27 -12.71 -9.14
C GLY A 141 6.80 -12.75 -7.71
N LEU A 142 7.57 -13.78 -7.36
CA LEU A 142 8.04 -14.03 -6.01
C LEU A 142 9.07 -13.01 -5.55
N THR A 143 10.06 -12.70 -6.39
CA THR A 143 11.06 -11.68 -6.07
C THR A 143 10.42 -10.30 -5.90
N SER A 144 9.49 -9.91 -6.78
CA SER A 144 8.74 -8.66 -6.63
C SER A 144 7.94 -8.62 -5.33
N ALA A 145 7.27 -9.73 -4.97
CA ALA A 145 6.51 -9.84 -3.73
C ALA A 145 7.40 -9.64 -2.50
N ILE A 146 8.56 -10.31 -2.45
CA ILE A 146 9.51 -10.22 -1.34
C ILE A 146 10.06 -8.79 -1.21
N LEU A 147 10.53 -8.22 -2.31
CA LEU A 147 11.09 -6.86 -2.31
C LEU A 147 10.03 -5.83 -1.91
N THR A 148 8.82 -5.94 -2.45
CA THR A 148 7.71 -5.04 -2.14
C THR A 148 7.28 -5.17 -0.68
N ALA A 149 7.17 -6.39 -0.16
CA ALA A 149 6.86 -6.64 1.25
C ALA A 149 7.92 -6.08 2.20
N LEU A 150 9.20 -6.21 1.86
CA LEU A 150 10.33 -5.72 2.67
C LEU A 150 10.33 -4.19 2.74
N ILE A 151 10.07 -3.52 1.62
CA ILE A 151 9.97 -2.05 1.55
C ILE A 151 8.65 -1.53 2.13
N ALA A 152 7.60 -2.35 2.21
CA ALA A 152 6.34 -1.92 2.81
C ALA A 152 6.43 -1.67 4.33
N VAL A 153 7.32 -2.40 5.01
CA VAL A 153 7.53 -2.30 6.46
C VAL A 153 7.89 -0.86 6.89
N PRO A 154 8.94 -0.21 6.37
CA PRO A 154 9.28 1.16 6.77
C PRO A 154 8.14 2.16 6.47
N PHE A 155 7.41 2.01 5.37
CA PHE A 155 6.25 2.86 5.05
C PHE A 155 5.16 2.75 6.13
N LEU A 156 4.87 1.53 6.59
CA LEU A 156 3.92 1.30 7.68
C LEU A 156 4.38 1.95 8.99
N PHE A 157 5.67 1.84 9.33
CA PHE A 157 6.22 2.47 10.52
C PHE A 157 6.15 4.00 10.48
N VAL A 158 6.42 4.62 9.33
CA VAL A 158 6.33 6.08 9.18
C VAL A 158 4.89 6.56 9.36
N LYS A 159 3.91 5.91 8.71
CA LYS A 159 2.50 6.27 8.85
C LYS A 159 2.01 6.03 10.28
N GLY A 160 2.27 4.85 10.84
CA GLY A 160 1.75 4.48 12.16
C GLY A 160 2.44 5.20 13.33
N SER A 161 3.71 5.61 13.21
CA SER A 161 4.36 6.49 14.19
C SER A 161 3.70 7.87 14.25
N GLY A 162 3.24 8.40 13.10
CA GLY A 162 2.45 9.62 13.03
C GLY A 162 1.11 9.49 13.79
N ASN A 163 0.46 8.33 13.65
CA ASN A 163 -0.81 8.03 14.30
C ASN A 163 -0.66 7.83 15.82
N ALA A 164 0.36 7.07 16.27
CA ALA A 164 0.60 6.76 17.68
C ALA A 164 0.95 8.00 18.52
N LYS A 165 1.83 8.88 18.03
CA LYS A 165 2.20 10.13 18.73
C LYS A 165 0.99 11.03 18.99
N ARG A 166 -0.02 11.01 18.11
CA ARG A 166 -1.23 11.83 18.22
C ARG A 166 -2.32 11.21 19.07
N ALA A 167 -2.45 9.89 19.09
CA ALA A 167 -3.33 9.20 20.04
C ALA A 167 -2.94 9.55 21.50
N GLY A 168 -1.64 9.57 21.79
CA GLY A 168 -1.10 10.06 23.07
C GLY A 168 -1.44 11.52 23.35
N ALA A 169 -1.25 12.42 22.38
CA ALA A 169 -1.55 13.84 22.53
C ALA A 169 -3.05 14.12 22.78
N ARG A 170 -3.96 13.38 22.11
CA ARG A 170 -5.42 13.50 22.31
C ARG A 170 -5.83 13.04 23.71
N ARG A 171 -5.25 11.93 24.20
CA ARG A 171 -5.50 11.40 25.55
C ARG A 171 -5.03 12.38 26.65
N LEU A 172 -3.88 13.00 26.48
CA LEU A 172 -3.39 14.02 27.43
C LEU A 172 -4.29 15.27 27.47
N ARG A 173 -4.80 15.68 26.31
CA ARG A 173 -5.70 16.85 26.21
C ARG A 173 -7.07 16.59 26.84
N SER A 174 -7.61 15.38 26.72
CA SER A 174 -8.88 15.01 27.36
C SER A 174 -8.78 14.90 28.88
N VAL A 175 -7.67 14.37 29.40
CA VAL A 175 -7.39 14.35 30.85
C VAL A 175 -7.29 15.76 31.41
N ARG A 176 -6.53 16.65 30.76
CA ARG A 176 -6.37 18.05 31.20
C ARG A 176 -7.68 18.87 31.15
N LEU A 177 -8.62 18.51 30.28
CA LEU A 177 -9.97 19.10 30.22
C LEU A 177 -10.87 18.62 31.36
N LYS A 178 -10.67 17.37 31.83
CA LYS A 178 -11.39 16.81 32.98
C LYS A 178 -10.93 17.41 34.30
N GLU A 179 -9.65 17.76 34.44
CA GLU A 179 -9.10 18.42 35.65
C GLU A 179 -9.50 19.91 35.77
N ARG A 180 -10.07 20.52 34.72
CA ARG A 180 -10.53 21.92 34.72
C ARG A 180 -12.03 22.09 34.98
N ARG A 181 -12.76 21.02 35.26
CA ARG A 181 -14.18 21.01 35.64
C ARG A 181 -14.31 20.52 37.07
#